data_AF-A0ABD1CP80-F1
#
_entry.id   AF-A0ABD1CP80-F1
#
_cell.length_a   1.000
_cell.length_b   1.000
_cell.length_c   1.000
_cell.angle_alpha   90.00
_cell.angle_beta   90.00
_cell.angle_gamma   90.00
#
_symmetry.space_group_name_H-M   'P 1'
#
loop_
_entity.id
_entity.type
_entity.pdbx_description
1 polymer ?
#
loop_
_entity_poly.entity_id
_entity_poly.type
_entity_poly.pdbx_seq_one_letter_code
_entity_poly.pdbx_strand_id
1 'polypeptide(L)'
;MWSSVILLTVFALLTSAQNDFDAIQGCKQYTISRPSYNSPNPYYALDQFQDLQQVEVAGLKIRSIKIAVIGSNDGVIRLSPVEQPYQNTLMDEIVLSGWGNTRNAVRQYVRSSPSRYTRAVILANQLSGGILSPYKPFVFTLSIVNDHLVALSKNGESLPFLQYTDVGVTPKYIGFSNWNAPVSVFYDSILGCKQYTITGPSYKNPNPYFALDEFQNVLDVEVAGLKIRTIRPGVMGSNDGVIRLAPVVEPYQNTLMEEIVLSGWKNTRNAVRHGTSFIHYRGFRCIHYSGTGYNNYRGIHSICSA
;
A
#
# COMPACT_ATOMS: atom_id res chain seq x y z
N MET A 1 16.34 -41.06 48.11
CA MET A 1 16.56 -39.68 47.61
C MET A 1 16.83 -39.76 46.12
N TRP A 2 15.88 -39.37 45.27
CA TRP A 2 16.06 -39.25 43.83
C TRP A 2 15.81 -37.77 43.50
N SER A 3 16.87 -37.03 43.17
CA SER A 3 16.75 -35.65 42.71
C SER A 3 16.68 -35.66 41.18
N SER A 4 15.51 -35.30 40.63
CA SER A 4 15.36 -35.06 39.20
C SER A 4 15.75 -33.61 38.90
N VAL A 5 16.73 -33.42 38.03
CA VAL A 5 17.12 -32.11 37.49
C VAL A 5 16.27 -31.84 36.27
N ILE A 6 15.40 -30.82 36.34
CA ILE A 6 14.62 -30.34 35.20
C ILE A 6 15.50 -29.35 34.42
N LEU A 7 15.89 -29.74 33.21
CA LEU A 7 16.62 -28.88 32.28
C LEU A 7 15.60 -27.98 31.55
N LEU A 8 15.51 -26.71 31.93
CA LEU A 8 14.74 -25.71 31.18
C LEU A 8 15.54 -25.29 29.95
N THR A 9 15.21 -25.85 28.79
CA THR A 9 15.68 -25.34 27.49
C THR A 9 14.88 -24.09 27.13
N VAL A 10 15.49 -22.92 27.31
CA VAL A 10 14.98 -21.65 26.79
C VAL A 10 15.23 -21.63 25.28
N PHE A 11 14.17 -21.84 24.49
CA PHE A 11 14.22 -21.53 23.06
C PHE A 11 14.22 -20.01 22.90
N ALA A 12 15.39 -19.45 22.61
CA ALA A 12 15.47 -18.10 22.10
C ALA A 12 14.84 -18.10 20.69
N LEU A 13 13.61 -17.61 20.59
CA LEU A 13 13.00 -17.24 19.31
C LEU A 13 13.83 -16.09 18.75
N LEU A 14 14.74 -16.39 17.83
CA LEU A 14 15.38 -15.42 16.97
C LEU A 14 14.29 -14.80 16.08
N THR A 15 13.64 -13.75 16.56
CA THR A 15 12.84 -12.89 15.69
C THR A 15 13.82 -12.14 14.79
N SER A 16 14.02 -12.64 13.57
CA SER A 16 14.66 -11.82 12.54
C SER A 16 13.86 -10.52 12.46
N ALA A 17 14.53 -9.38 12.61
CA ALA A 17 13.88 -8.07 12.43
C ALA A 17 13.36 -8.00 10.99
N GLN A 18 12.10 -8.35 10.79
CA GLN A 18 11.45 -8.33 9.50
C GLN A 18 11.25 -6.87 9.11
N ASN A 19 11.65 -6.50 7.89
CA ASN A 19 11.50 -5.14 7.43
C ASN A 19 9.99 -4.87 7.29
N ASP A 20 9.49 -3.80 7.92
CA ASP A 20 8.06 -3.46 7.88
C ASP A 20 7.56 -3.16 6.45
N PHE A 21 8.47 -2.86 5.52
CA PHE A 21 8.16 -2.78 4.09
C PHE A 21 7.85 -4.13 3.45
N ASP A 22 8.42 -5.24 3.96
CA ASP A 22 8.11 -6.58 3.46
C ASP A 22 6.66 -6.96 3.80
N ALA A 23 6.13 -6.42 4.90
CA ALA A 23 4.76 -6.69 5.34
C ALA A 23 3.68 -6.03 4.45
N ILE A 24 4.07 -5.07 3.61
CA ILE A 24 3.21 -4.34 2.68
C ILE A 24 3.51 -4.67 1.21
N GLN A 25 4.35 -5.67 1.00
CA GLN A 25 4.67 -6.16 -0.33
C GLN A 25 3.39 -6.70 -1.00
N GLY A 26 3.04 -6.12 -2.15
CA GLY A 26 1.86 -6.50 -2.91
C GLY A 26 0.56 -5.84 -2.54
N CYS A 27 0.58 -4.88 -1.63
CA CYS A 27 -0.56 -3.99 -1.39
C CYS A 27 -0.82 -3.07 -2.59
N LYS A 28 -2.10 -2.79 -2.83
CA LYS A 28 -2.50 -1.56 -3.52
C LYS A 28 -2.07 -0.36 -2.69
N GLN A 29 -1.80 0.76 -3.37
CA GLN A 29 -1.38 2.00 -2.72
C GLN A 29 -2.27 3.16 -3.14
N TYR A 30 -2.66 3.98 -2.17
CA TYR A 30 -3.33 5.26 -2.38
C TYR A 30 -2.51 6.38 -1.73
N THR A 31 -1.94 7.25 -2.57
CA THR A 31 -1.10 8.37 -2.11
C THR A 31 -1.84 9.70 -2.18
N ILE A 32 -1.80 10.41 -1.06
CA ILE A 32 -2.46 11.68 -0.83
C ILE A 32 -1.37 12.73 -0.59
N SER A 33 -1.00 13.46 -1.64
CA SER A 33 0.13 14.40 -1.61
C SER A 33 -0.22 15.80 -1.09
N ARG A 34 -1.53 16.11 -0.99
CA ARG A 34 -2.05 17.41 -0.54
C ARG A 34 -3.21 17.21 0.43
N PRO A 35 -3.57 18.20 1.25
CA PRO A 35 -4.78 18.17 2.07
C PRO A 35 -6.01 17.74 1.25
N SER A 36 -6.64 16.65 1.66
CA SER A 36 -7.77 16.02 0.96
C SER A 36 -8.98 15.82 1.85
N TYR A 37 -8.94 16.32 3.10
CA TYR A 37 -10.00 16.09 4.09
C TYR A 37 -11.39 16.44 3.54
N ASN A 38 -11.47 17.56 2.82
CA ASN A 38 -12.68 18.12 2.21
C ASN A 38 -12.85 17.78 0.72
N SER A 39 -12.06 16.84 0.19
CA SER A 39 -12.09 16.41 -1.21
C SER A 39 -13.01 15.20 -1.42
N PRO A 40 -13.51 14.98 -2.64
CA PRO A 40 -14.31 13.81 -3.01
C PRO A 40 -13.41 12.57 -3.15
N ASN A 41 -12.87 12.07 -2.03
CA ASN A 41 -11.99 10.90 -2.04
C ASN A 41 -12.77 9.62 -2.40
N PRO A 42 -12.16 8.67 -3.12
CA PRO A 42 -12.80 7.40 -3.45
C PRO A 42 -13.04 6.57 -2.18
N TYR A 43 -14.11 5.78 -2.23
CA TYR A 43 -14.40 4.73 -1.25
C TYR A 43 -14.42 3.40 -1.98
N TYR A 44 -13.80 2.40 -1.39
CA TYR A 44 -13.67 1.06 -1.98
C TYR A 44 -14.55 0.09 -1.19
N ALA A 45 -15.23 -0.81 -1.89
CA ALA A 45 -16.07 -1.82 -1.27
C ALA A 45 -15.18 -2.84 -0.53
N LEU A 46 -15.45 -3.06 0.75
CA LEU A 46 -14.65 -3.96 1.60
C LEU A 46 -14.73 -5.41 1.13
N ASP A 47 -15.88 -5.84 0.60
CA ASP A 47 -16.11 -7.20 0.09
C ASP A 47 -15.38 -7.50 -1.23
N GLN A 48 -14.79 -6.48 -1.86
CA GLN A 48 -13.98 -6.63 -3.08
C GLN A 48 -12.48 -6.74 -2.78
N PHE A 49 -12.05 -6.64 -1.52
CA PHE A 49 -10.64 -6.79 -1.16
C PHE A 49 -10.26 -8.27 -1.21
N GLN A 50 -9.17 -8.56 -1.91
CA GLN A 50 -8.60 -9.89 -2.03
C GLN A 50 -7.98 -10.37 -0.73
N ASP A 51 -7.49 -9.44 0.11
CA ASP A 51 -6.91 -9.77 1.42
C ASP A 51 -7.94 -9.82 2.56
N LEU A 52 -9.24 -9.69 2.25
CA LEU A 52 -10.31 -9.78 3.23
C LEU A 52 -10.36 -11.19 3.84
N GLN A 53 -10.02 -11.28 5.12
CA GLN A 53 -10.22 -12.48 5.91
C GLN A 53 -11.60 -12.44 6.55
N GLN A 54 -12.33 -13.54 6.45
CA GLN A 54 -13.61 -13.72 7.13
C GLN A 54 -13.56 -14.97 7.98
N VAL A 55 -13.82 -14.83 9.28
CA VAL A 55 -13.82 -15.94 10.22
C VAL A 55 -15.03 -15.80 11.13
N GLU A 56 -15.64 -16.92 11.48
CA GLU A 56 -16.66 -16.97 12.53
C GLU A 56 -16.09 -17.72 13.74
N VAL A 57 -16.05 -17.05 14.90
CA VAL A 57 -15.55 -17.64 16.16
C VAL A 57 -16.58 -17.42 17.25
N ALA A 58 -17.05 -18.50 17.87
CA ALA A 58 -18.04 -18.45 18.96
C ALA A 58 -19.30 -17.60 18.61
N GLY A 59 -19.77 -17.70 17.36
CA GLY A 59 -20.92 -16.94 16.85
C GLY A 59 -20.64 -15.47 16.52
N LEU A 60 -19.38 -15.03 16.60
CA LEU A 60 -18.94 -13.70 16.18
C LEU A 60 -18.41 -13.76 14.75
N LYS A 61 -18.99 -12.96 13.85
CA LYS A 61 -18.50 -12.76 12.48
C LYS A 61 -17.42 -11.69 12.48
N ILE A 62 -16.22 -12.06 12.07
CA ILE A 62 -15.05 -11.18 12.06
C ILE A 62 -14.59 -11.00 10.61
N ARG A 63 -14.55 -9.75 10.15
CA ARG A 63 -14.01 -9.35 8.86
C ARG A 63 -12.73 -8.55 9.09
N SER A 64 -11.61 -8.96 8.53
CA SER A 64 -10.31 -8.34 8.79
C SER A 64 -9.54 -8.07 7.51
N ILE A 65 -8.92 -6.90 7.44
CA ILE A 65 -8.04 -6.49 6.32
C ILE A 65 -6.71 -5.94 6.87
N LYS A 66 -5.63 -6.14 6.12
CA LYS A 66 -4.33 -5.55 6.45
C LYS A 66 -4.22 -4.17 5.81
N ILE A 67 -3.77 -3.21 6.61
CA ILE A 67 -3.54 -1.84 6.17
C ILE A 67 -2.17 -1.39 6.66
N ALA A 68 -1.50 -0.56 5.89
CA ALA A 68 -0.38 0.21 6.41
C ALA A 68 -0.47 1.68 6.01
N VAL A 69 0.07 2.54 6.87
CA VAL A 69 0.07 3.99 6.66
C VAL A 69 1.50 4.51 6.81
N ILE A 70 1.95 5.27 5.82
CA ILE A 70 3.20 6.06 5.86
C ILE A 70 2.81 7.54 5.81
N GLY A 71 3.32 8.32 6.75
CA GLY A 71 3.07 9.76 6.85
C GLY A 71 3.58 10.30 8.18
N SER A 72 3.80 11.61 8.28
CA SER A 72 4.23 12.21 9.55
C SER A 72 3.12 12.29 10.61
N ASN A 73 1.87 12.42 10.17
CA ASN A 73 0.67 12.59 11.00
C ASN A 73 -0.59 12.55 10.12
N ASP A 74 -1.76 12.56 10.76
CA ASP A 74 -3.08 12.74 10.14
C ASP A 74 -3.43 11.73 9.03
N GLY A 75 -3.13 10.45 9.25
CA GLY A 75 -3.68 9.38 8.41
C GLY A 75 -5.15 9.20 8.73
N VAL A 76 -6.04 9.43 7.76
CA VAL A 76 -7.50 9.36 8.00
C VAL A 76 -8.09 8.18 7.24
N ILE A 77 -8.79 7.31 7.96
CA ILE A 77 -9.58 6.21 7.42
C ILE A 77 -11.05 6.52 7.67
N ARG A 78 -11.90 6.30 6.67
CA ARG A 78 -13.33 6.56 6.74
C ARG A 78 -14.09 5.28 6.43
N LEU A 79 -15.03 4.91 7.30
CA LEU A 79 -15.88 3.74 7.14
C LEU A 79 -17.30 4.19 6.86
N SER A 80 -17.90 3.68 5.78
CA SER A 80 -19.21 4.11 5.31
C SER A 80 -20.12 2.95 4.94
N PRO A 81 -21.45 3.07 5.12
CA PRO A 81 -22.40 2.09 4.61
C PRO A 81 -22.61 2.18 3.09
N VAL A 82 -22.17 3.26 2.42
CA VAL A 82 -22.36 3.50 0.97
C VAL A 82 -21.09 4.03 0.31
N GLU A 83 -20.95 3.83 -1.00
CA GLU A 83 -19.77 4.26 -1.77
C GLU A 83 -19.62 5.79 -1.84
N GLN A 84 -20.73 6.52 -1.91
CA GLN A 84 -20.75 7.98 -2.02
C GLN A 84 -21.45 8.59 -0.81
N PRO A 85 -20.75 8.82 0.32
CA PRO A 85 -21.36 9.30 1.57
C PRO A 85 -21.62 10.81 1.57
N TYR A 86 -22.31 11.31 0.55
CA TYR A 86 -22.59 12.73 0.36
C TYR A 86 -24.09 13.04 0.34
N GLN A 87 -24.93 12.11 0.78
CA GLN A 87 -26.38 12.28 0.84
C GLN A 87 -26.88 12.17 2.29
N ASN A 88 -26.32 13.01 3.18
CA ASN A 88 -26.57 12.97 4.62
C ASN A 88 -26.30 11.58 5.24
N THR A 89 -25.17 10.98 4.85
CA THR A 89 -24.78 9.64 5.27
C THR A 89 -24.11 9.69 6.63
N LEU A 90 -24.60 8.90 7.59
CA LEU A 90 -23.89 8.65 8.85
C LEU A 90 -22.70 7.72 8.58
N MET A 91 -21.52 8.09 9.08
CA MET A 91 -20.28 7.37 8.83
C MET A 91 -19.27 7.59 9.97
N ASP A 92 -18.27 6.71 10.01
CA ASP A 92 -17.15 6.83 10.95
C ASP A 92 -15.89 7.34 10.29
N GLU A 93 -15.09 8.02 11.08
CA GLU A 93 -13.75 8.48 10.75
C GLU A 93 -12.78 8.10 11.86
N ILE A 94 -11.71 7.41 11.47
CA ILE A 94 -10.58 7.06 12.31
C ILE A 94 -9.43 7.96 11.89
N VAL A 95 -8.99 8.82 12.81
CA VAL A 95 -7.81 9.67 12.66
C VAL A 95 -6.66 8.99 13.38
N LEU A 96 -5.67 8.54 12.61
CA LEU A 96 -4.41 7.98 13.11
C LEU A 96 -3.38 9.11 13.24
N SER A 97 -2.79 9.22 14.43
CA SER A 97 -1.73 10.18 14.71
C SER A 97 -2.07 11.61 14.30
N GLY A 98 -3.26 12.06 14.65
CA GLY A 98 -3.66 13.44 14.47
C GLY A 98 -2.98 14.40 15.43
N TRP A 99 -3.27 15.70 15.26
CA TRP A 99 -2.72 16.79 16.10
C TRP A 99 -1.20 16.72 16.21
N GLY A 100 -0.52 16.62 15.07
CA GLY A 100 0.94 16.53 15.02
C GLY A 100 1.46 15.21 15.62
N ASN A 101 0.83 14.09 15.29
CA ASN A 101 1.26 12.75 15.70
C ASN A 101 1.09 12.45 17.20
N THR A 102 0.12 13.08 17.88
CA THR A 102 -0.08 12.94 19.34
C THR A 102 -1.33 12.15 19.73
N ARG A 103 -2.33 12.05 18.86
CA ARG A 103 -3.64 11.45 19.19
C ARG A 103 -4.14 10.49 18.11
N ASN A 104 -4.77 9.41 18.54
CA ASN A 104 -5.71 8.67 17.71
C ASN A 104 -7.13 9.06 18.14
N ALA A 105 -8.01 9.32 17.17
CA ALA A 105 -9.40 9.67 17.46
C ALA A 105 -10.36 8.94 16.52
N VAL A 106 -11.53 8.59 17.04
CA VAL A 106 -12.64 8.06 16.26
C VAL A 106 -13.81 9.01 16.40
N ARG A 107 -14.41 9.37 15.27
CA ARG A 107 -15.55 10.27 15.17
C ARG A 107 -16.65 9.63 14.35
N GLN A 108 -17.88 9.72 14.82
CA GLN A 108 -19.07 9.48 14.01
C GLN A 108 -19.61 10.84 13.55
N TYR A 109 -20.01 10.98 12.29
CA TYR A 109 -20.66 12.20 11.81
C TYR A 109 -21.57 11.94 10.61
N VAL A 110 -22.46 12.89 10.32
CA VAL A 110 -23.29 12.90 9.12
C VAL A 110 -22.59 13.72 8.05
N ARG A 111 -22.38 13.15 6.86
CA ARG A 111 -21.74 13.82 5.73
C ARG A 111 -22.72 14.08 4.59
N SER A 112 -22.76 15.33 4.14
CA SER A 112 -23.72 15.84 3.14
C SER A 112 -23.05 16.35 1.87
N SER A 113 -21.73 16.52 1.90
CA SER A 113 -20.89 16.81 0.74
C SER A 113 -19.43 16.53 1.11
N PRO A 114 -18.49 16.56 0.15
CA PRO A 114 -17.06 16.47 0.47
C PRO A 114 -16.60 17.46 1.53
N SER A 115 -17.09 18.70 1.52
CA SER A 115 -16.67 19.76 2.46
C SER A 115 -17.59 19.95 3.67
N ARG A 116 -18.70 19.22 3.77
CA ARG A 116 -19.71 19.44 4.82
C ARG A 116 -20.07 18.18 5.58
N TYR A 117 -19.79 18.21 6.88
CA TYR A 117 -20.24 17.24 7.86
C TYR A 117 -20.88 17.94 9.06
N THR A 118 -21.77 17.24 9.77
CA THR A 118 -22.49 17.73 10.95
C THR A 118 -22.61 16.63 12.00
N ARG A 119 -23.06 16.98 13.20
CA ARG A 119 -23.36 16.02 14.29
C ARG A 119 -22.16 15.14 14.65
N ALA A 120 -20.96 15.73 14.70
CA ALA A 120 -19.75 14.99 15.05
C ALA A 120 -19.78 14.57 16.52
N VAL A 121 -19.65 13.27 16.77
CA VAL A 121 -19.55 12.64 18.09
C VAL A 121 -18.20 11.94 18.18
N ILE A 122 -17.48 12.10 19.30
CA ILE A 122 -16.22 11.41 19.54
C ILE A 122 -16.52 10.05 20.16
N LEU A 123 -16.18 8.97 19.47
CA LEU A 123 -16.34 7.59 19.95
C LEU A 123 -15.10 7.07 20.71
N ALA A 124 -13.92 7.55 20.33
CA ALA A 124 -12.67 7.26 21.02
C ALA A 124 -11.67 8.41 20.85
N ASN A 125 -10.84 8.65 21.87
CA ASN A 125 -9.73 9.60 21.79
C ASN A 125 -8.64 9.19 22.78
N GLN A 126 -7.45 8.88 22.27
CA GLN A 126 -6.32 8.38 23.06
C GLN A 126 -5.00 8.89 22.52
N LEU A 127 -3.93 8.74 23.29
CA LEU A 127 -2.58 9.04 22.82
C LEU A 127 -2.21 8.08 21.68
N SER A 128 -1.59 8.63 20.63
CA SER A 128 -1.10 7.81 19.52
C SER A 128 0.26 7.19 19.80
N GLY A 129 1.06 7.78 20.70
CA GLY A 129 2.45 7.36 20.93
C GLY A 129 3.37 7.62 19.73
N GLY A 130 3.00 8.52 18.81
CA GLY A 130 3.83 8.84 17.65
C GLY A 130 3.88 7.74 16.58
N ILE A 131 2.84 6.90 16.47
CA ILE A 131 2.87 5.68 15.64
C ILE A 131 3.13 5.89 14.15
N LEU A 132 2.81 7.06 13.59
CA LEU A 132 3.06 7.33 12.18
C LEU A 132 4.46 7.92 11.95
N SER A 133 5.11 7.49 10.88
CA SER A 133 6.40 7.97 10.43
C SER A 133 6.39 8.19 8.91
N PRO A 134 7.04 9.26 8.41
CA PRO A 134 7.18 9.46 6.96
C PRO A 134 8.18 8.49 6.33
N TYR A 135 8.92 7.72 7.13
CA TYR A 135 10.01 6.85 6.67
C TYR A 135 9.73 5.36 6.89
N LYS A 136 8.66 5.03 7.60
CA LYS A 136 8.38 3.66 8.04
C LYS A 136 6.88 3.38 8.00
N PRO A 137 6.41 2.30 7.35
CA PRO A 137 5.01 1.92 7.37
C PRO A 137 4.60 1.49 8.77
N PHE A 138 3.49 2.06 9.22
CA PHE A 138 2.79 1.55 10.38
C PHE A 138 1.75 0.53 9.90
N VAL A 139 2.05 -0.76 10.10
CA VAL A 139 1.24 -1.88 9.63
C VAL A 139 0.31 -2.36 10.74
N PHE A 140 -0.97 -2.51 10.43
CA PHE A 140 -1.99 -2.98 11.37
C PHE A 140 -3.11 -3.73 10.64
N THR A 141 -3.87 -4.52 11.40
CA THR A 141 -5.10 -5.17 10.94
C THR A 141 -6.28 -4.34 11.42
N LEU A 142 -7.19 -4.00 10.50
CA LEU A 142 -8.50 -3.47 10.83
C LEU A 142 -9.50 -4.63 10.83
N SER A 143 -10.12 -4.88 11.98
CA SER A 143 -11.12 -5.93 12.18
C SER A 143 -12.48 -5.31 12.50
N ILE A 144 -13.52 -5.82 11.84
CA ILE A 144 -14.93 -5.49 12.08
C ILE A 144 -15.61 -6.75 12.62
N VAL A 145 -16.11 -6.69 13.84
CA VAL A 145 -16.79 -7.80 14.54
C VAL A 145 -18.28 -7.50 14.61
N ASN A 146 -19.09 -8.43 14.08
CA ASN A 146 -20.55 -8.33 13.99
C ASN A 146 -21.01 -6.96 13.47
N ASP A 147 -20.29 -6.41 12.50
CA ASP A 147 -20.59 -5.13 11.83
C ASP A 147 -20.57 -3.87 12.72
N HIS A 148 -20.27 -3.99 14.01
CA HIS A 148 -20.43 -2.89 14.97
C HIS A 148 -19.20 -2.60 15.83
N LEU A 149 -18.37 -3.61 16.13
CA LEU A 149 -17.11 -3.38 16.84
C LEU A 149 -15.98 -3.28 15.83
N VAL A 150 -15.25 -2.18 15.87
CA VAL A 150 -14.07 -1.96 15.03
C VAL A 150 -12.84 -1.93 15.91
N ALA A 151 -11.85 -2.75 15.56
CA ALA A 151 -10.62 -2.91 16.31
C ALA A 151 -9.41 -2.83 15.37
N LEU A 152 -8.42 -2.03 15.74
CA LEU A 152 -7.14 -1.89 15.03
C LEU A 152 -6.04 -2.49 15.90
N SER A 153 -5.40 -3.55 15.40
CA SER A 153 -4.31 -4.26 16.10
C SER A 153 -3.03 -4.14 15.29
N LYS A 154 -1.92 -3.79 15.92
CA LYS A 154 -0.64 -3.69 15.19
C LYS A 154 -0.27 -5.06 14.63
N ASN A 155 0.47 -5.06 13.53
CA ASN A 155 0.91 -6.30 12.92
C ASN A 155 1.70 -7.16 13.92
N GLY A 156 1.26 -8.40 14.13
CA GLY A 156 1.85 -9.32 15.11
C GLY A 156 1.39 -9.13 16.57
N GLU A 157 0.61 -8.09 16.89
CA GLU A 157 0.05 -7.89 18.22
C GLU A 157 -1.38 -8.48 18.30
N SER A 158 -1.69 -9.17 19.41
CA SER A 158 -3.01 -9.78 19.65
C SER A 158 -4.03 -8.82 20.24
N LEU A 159 -3.58 -7.72 20.85
CA LEU A 159 -4.43 -6.71 21.46
C LEU A 159 -4.58 -5.50 20.55
N PRO A 160 -5.80 -4.95 20.41
CA PRO A 160 -5.99 -3.74 19.63
C PRO A 160 -5.35 -2.55 20.33
N PHE A 161 -4.63 -1.72 19.58
CA PHE A 161 -4.17 -0.43 20.09
C PHE A 161 -5.30 0.59 20.08
N LEU A 162 -6.33 0.43 19.25
CA LEU A 162 -7.51 1.28 19.18
C LEU A 162 -8.74 0.41 18.92
N GLN A 163 -9.81 0.61 19.68
CA GLN A 163 -11.08 -0.08 19.45
C GLN A 163 -12.25 0.85 19.78
N TYR A 164 -13.37 0.65 19.10
CA TYR A 164 -14.62 1.34 19.38
C TYR A 164 -15.81 0.49 18.93
N THR A 165 -17.01 0.85 19.38
CA THR A 165 -18.25 0.20 18.98
C THR A 165 -19.23 1.26 18.49
N ASP A 166 -19.82 1.01 17.34
CA ASP A 166 -20.88 1.82 16.76
C ASP A 166 -21.97 0.94 16.14
N VAL A 167 -23.19 1.07 16.66
CA VAL A 167 -24.38 0.37 16.15
C VAL A 167 -25.10 1.16 15.06
N GLY A 168 -24.78 2.45 14.89
CA GLY A 168 -25.40 3.34 13.91
C GLY A 168 -24.82 3.21 12.49
N VAL A 169 -23.60 2.69 12.37
CA VAL A 169 -22.90 2.52 11.09
C VAL A 169 -22.61 1.04 10.89
N THR A 170 -22.98 0.52 9.71
CA THR A 170 -22.55 -0.80 9.23
C THR A 170 -21.55 -0.60 8.10
N PRO A 171 -20.23 -0.76 8.35
CA PRO A 171 -19.22 -0.51 7.34
C PRO A 171 -19.30 -1.49 6.16
N LYS A 172 -19.45 -0.92 4.96
CA LYS A 172 -19.38 -1.64 3.67
C LYS A 172 -18.28 -1.09 2.77
N TYR A 173 -17.92 0.17 2.94
CA TYR A 173 -16.90 0.85 2.16
C TYR A 173 -15.85 1.52 3.04
N ILE A 174 -14.62 1.59 2.53
CA ILE A 174 -13.49 2.24 3.17
C ILE A 174 -12.91 3.33 2.27
N GLY A 175 -12.70 4.52 2.82
CA GLY A 175 -12.07 5.65 2.15
C GLY A 175 -10.86 6.16 2.92
N PHE A 176 -9.93 6.79 2.21
CA PHE A 176 -8.70 7.33 2.79
C PHE A 176 -8.61 8.85 2.58
N SER A 177 -8.00 9.54 3.54
CA SER A 177 -7.79 10.98 3.48
C SER A 177 -6.62 11.40 4.39
N ASN A 178 -6.37 12.70 4.42
CA ASN A 178 -5.44 13.35 5.33
C ASN A 178 -5.97 14.74 5.72
N TRP A 179 -5.43 15.30 6.81
CA TRP A 179 -5.71 16.68 7.19
C TRP A 179 -4.74 17.65 6.51
N ASN A 180 -3.45 17.64 6.89
CA ASN A 180 -2.46 18.61 6.40
C ASN A 180 -1.16 18.00 5.86
N ALA A 181 -0.81 16.77 6.25
CA ALA A 181 0.45 16.14 5.88
C ALA A 181 0.26 15.09 4.79
N PRO A 182 1.22 14.90 3.87
CA PRO A 182 1.17 13.82 2.89
C PRO A 182 1.10 12.45 3.57
N VAL A 183 0.21 11.59 3.06
CA VAL A 183 0.00 10.23 3.57
C VAL A 183 -0.08 9.26 2.39
N SER A 184 0.56 8.11 2.52
CA SER A 184 0.33 6.96 1.64
C SER A 184 -0.28 5.82 2.45
N VAL A 185 -1.37 5.27 1.93
CA VAL A 185 -2.05 4.10 2.51
C VAL A 185 -1.82 2.91 1.61
N PHE A 186 -1.40 1.79 2.20
CA PHE A 186 -1.24 0.50 1.57
C PHE A 186 -2.35 -0.41 2.07
N TYR A 187 -3.09 -1.04 1.17
CA TYR A 187 -4.27 -1.83 1.48
C TYR A 187 -4.45 -2.94 0.45
N ASP A 188 -5.30 -3.93 0.74
CA ASP A 188 -5.66 -5.00 -0.20
C ASP A 188 -4.41 -5.74 -0.74
N SER A 189 -3.73 -6.43 0.18
CA SER A 189 -2.42 -7.05 0.02
C SER A 189 -2.51 -8.42 -0.66
N ILE A 190 -2.09 -8.51 -1.92
CA ILE A 190 -2.09 -9.80 -2.63
C ILE A 190 -0.74 -10.48 -2.45
N LEU A 191 -0.75 -11.71 -1.92
CA LEU A 191 0.44 -12.58 -1.88
C LEU A 191 0.94 -12.82 -3.32
N GLY A 192 2.22 -12.50 -3.59
CA GLY A 192 2.89 -12.81 -4.87
C GLY A 192 3.46 -11.63 -5.66
N CYS A 193 3.14 -10.38 -5.30
CA CYS A 193 3.76 -9.21 -5.93
C CYS A 193 5.19 -9.01 -5.42
N LYS A 194 6.17 -8.74 -6.31
CA LYS A 194 7.55 -8.37 -5.90
C LYS A 194 7.68 -6.84 -5.86
N GLN A 195 8.07 -6.28 -4.71
CA GLN A 195 8.30 -4.83 -4.55
C GLN A 195 9.80 -4.56 -4.48
N TYR A 196 10.28 -3.58 -5.25
CA TYR A 196 11.70 -3.24 -5.32
C TYR A 196 11.90 -1.76 -5.00
N THR A 197 12.72 -1.49 -4.00
CA THR A 197 13.08 -0.11 -3.64
C THR A 197 14.44 0.23 -4.23
N ILE A 198 14.52 1.36 -4.92
CA ILE A 198 15.77 1.84 -5.51
C ILE A 198 16.23 3.03 -4.71
N THR A 199 17.35 2.86 -4.01
CA THR A 199 17.92 3.91 -3.16
C THR A 199 19.02 4.65 -3.90
N GLY A 200 18.82 5.95 -4.17
CA GLY A 200 19.83 6.85 -4.74
C GLY A 200 19.66 7.13 -6.25
N PRO A 201 20.50 8.00 -6.83
CA PRO A 201 20.47 8.33 -8.26
C PRO A 201 20.82 7.09 -9.08
N SER A 202 19.80 6.41 -9.59
CA SER A 202 19.96 5.06 -10.14
C SER A 202 20.00 5.01 -11.66
N TYR A 203 19.76 6.13 -12.34
CA TYR A 203 19.69 6.15 -13.80
C TYR A 203 20.95 5.60 -14.48
N LYS A 204 22.15 5.85 -13.91
CA LYS A 204 23.44 5.37 -14.42
C LYS A 204 24.06 4.24 -13.59
N ASN A 205 23.47 3.90 -12.44
CA ASN A 205 24.03 2.88 -11.57
C ASN A 205 23.55 1.49 -12.00
N PRO A 206 24.38 0.44 -11.82
CA PRO A 206 23.95 -0.93 -12.00
C PRO A 206 22.81 -1.20 -11.00
N ASN A 207 21.65 -1.53 -11.53
CA ASN A 207 20.51 -1.98 -10.76
C ASN A 207 20.15 -3.38 -11.24
N PRO A 208 19.50 -4.20 -10.41
CA PRO A 208 19.08 -5.52 -10.82
C PRO A 208 18.07 -5.44 -11.98
N TYR A 209 18.31 -6.27 -13.00
CA TYR A 209 17.28 -6.68 -13.94
C TYR A 209 16.62 -7.96 -13.40
N PHE A 210 15.34 -8.10 -13.68
CA PHE A 210 14.57 -9.27 -13.28
C PHE A 210 14.16 -10.04 -14.51
N ALA A 211 14.41 -11.34 -14.53
CA ALA A 211 13.95 -12.18 -15.62
C ALA A 211 12.41 -12.25 -15.62
N LEU A 212 11.80 -12.16 -16.79
CA LEU A 212 10.36 -12.04 -17.00
C LEU A 212 9.63 -13.34 -16.61
N ASP A 213 10.31 -14.48 -16.66
CA ASP A 213 9.82 -15.76 -16.18
C ASP A 213 9.73 -15.86 -14.65
N GLU A 214 10.37 -14.96 -13.90
CA GLU A 214 10.20 -14.87 -12.45
C GLU A 214 8.88 -14.21 -12.02
N PHE A 215 8.14 -13.60 -12.96
CA PHE A 215 6.88 -12.95 -12.66
C PHE A 215 5.73 -13.95 -12.80
N GLN A 216 4.92 -14.08 -11.75
CA GLN A 216 3.84 -15.06 -11.69
C GLN A 216 2.68 -14.78 -12.68
N ASN A 217 2.56 -13.55 -13.18
CA ASN A 217 1.45 -13.08 -14.01
C ASN A 217 1.91 -12.49 -15.35
N VAL A 218 2.81 -13.19 -16.05
CA VAL A 218 3.12 -12.89 -17.46
C VAL A 218 2.10 -13.60 -18.35
N LEU A 219 1.31 -12.82 -19.09
CA LEU A 219 0.36 -13.37 -20.05
C LEU A 219 1.01 -13.43 -21.43
N ASP A 220 1.25 -14.63 -21.91
CA ASP A 220 1.60 -14.85 -23.31
C ASP A 220 0.31 -15.09 -24.11
N VAL A 221 -0.05 -14.14 -24.98
CA VAL A 221 -1.23 -14.20 -25.84
C VAL A 221 -0.78 -14.18 -27.29
N GLU A 222 -1.39 -15.00 -28.14
CA GLU A 222 -1.17 -14.93 -29.58
C GLU A 222 -2.34 -14.21 -30.26
N VAL A 223 -2.07 -13.08 -30.91
CA VAL A 223 -3.08 -12.28 -31.63
C VAL A 223 -2.63 -12.15 -33.08
N ALA A 224 -3.41 -12.71 -34.01
CA ALA A 224 -3.12 -12.67 -35.44
C ALA A 224 -1.70 -13.18 -35.81
N GLY A 225 -1.21 -14.22 -35.13
CA GLY A 225 0.13 -14.80 -35.33
C GLY A 225 1.27 -14.04 -34.64
N LEU A 226 0.96 -12.94 -33.93
CA LEU A 226 1.92 -12.22 -33.09
C LEU A 226 1.87 -12.77 -31.67
N LYS A 227 3.02 -13.22 -31.16
CA LYS A 227 3.17 -13.59 -29.74
C LYS A 227 3.39 -12.33 -28.92
N ILE A 228 2.39 -11.99 -28.12
CA ILE A 228 2.38 -10.83 -27.25
C ILE A 228 2.61 -11.31 -25.82
N ARG A 229 3.72 -10.88 -25.24
CA ARG A 229 4.00 -11.07 -23.82
C ARG A 229 3.55 -9.82 -23.06
N THR A 230 2.54 -9.96 -22.21
CA THR A 230 1.97 -8.85 -21.44
C THR A 230 2.48 -8.91 -20.00
N ILE A 231 2.97 -7.76 -19.53
CA ILE A 231 3.34 -7.52 -18.14
C ILE A 231 2.59 -6.29 -17.63
N ARG A 232 2.31 -6.25 -16.33
CA ARG A 232 1.65 -5.12 -15.65
C ARG A 232 2.61 -4.47 -14.66
N PRO A 233 3.46 -3.54 -15.11
CA PRO A 233 4.39 -2.84 -14.23
C PRO A 233 3.69 -1.70 -13.48
N GLY A 234 3.98 -1.55 -12.18
CA GLY A 234 3.73 -0.32 -11.44
C GLY A 234 5.05 0.43 -11.22
N VAL A 235 5.03 1.75 -11.41
CA VAL A 235 6.22 2.60 -11.21
C VAL A 235 5.83 3.78 -10.36
N MET A 236 6.56 3.99 -9.27
CA MET A 236 6.32 5.10 -8.36
C MET A 236 7.62 5.81 -7.99
N GLY A 237 7.59 7.13 -8.09
CA GLY A 237 8.71 8.00 -7.82
C GLY A 237 8.26 9.45 -7.77
N SER A 238 9.10 10.32 -7.21
CA SER A 238 8.82 11.76 -7.17
C SER A 238 9.03 12.47 -8.52
N ASN A 239 9.70 11.80 -9.47
CA ASN A 239 10.05 12.28 -10.81
C ASN A 239 9.81 11.17 -11.84
N ASP A 240 10.57 11.17 -12.94
CA ASP A 240 10.45 10.20 -14.03
C ASP A 240 10.58 8.76 -13.51
N GLY A 241 9.60 7.94 -13.91
CA GLY A 241 9.63 6.50 -13.74
C GLY A 241 10.17 5.85 -15.00
N VAL A 242 11.33 5.20 -14.93
CA VAL A 242 11.94 4.58 -16.10
C VAL A 242 11.77 3.07 -16.02
N ILE A 243 11.32 2.45 -17.11
CA ILE A 243 11.32 1.00 -17.32
C ILE A 243 12.32 0.68 -18.42
N ARG A 244 13.24 -0.24 -18.19
CA ARG A 244 14.18 -0.75 -19.19
C ARG A 244 13.91 -2.21 -19.48
N LEU A 245 13.87 -2.55 -20.75
CA LEU A 245 13.72 -3.93 -21.21
C LEU A 245 15.03 -4.37 -21.88
N ALA A 246 15.47 -5.57 -21.53
CA ALA A 246 16.71 -6.15 -22.04
C ALA A 246 16.55 -7.64 -22.39
N PRO A 247 17.34 -8.16 -23.33
CA PRO A 247 17.34 -9.59 -23.66
C PRO A 247 18.05 -10.44 -22.58
N VAL A 248 18.83 -9.83 -21.69
CA VAL A 248 19.65 -10.50 -20.66
C VAL A 248 19.60 -9.76 -19.32
N VAL A 249 19.90 -10.46 -18.23
CA VAL A 249 19.86 -9.95 -16.83
C VAL A 249 21.02 -8.99 -16.53
N GLU A 250 22.11 -9.05 -17.30
CA GLU A 250 23.26 -8.16 -17.14
C GLU A 250 23.59 -7.45 -18.46
N PRO A 251 22.77 -6.47 -18.89
CA PRO A 251 22.90 -5.83 -20.21
C PRO A 251 24.01 -4.76 -20.21
N TYR A 252 25.22 -5.15 -19.85
CA TYR A 252 26.41 -4.32 -19.99
C TYR A 252 27.01 -4.47 -21.40
N GLN A 253 27.91 -3.56 -21.78
CA GLN A 253 28.72 -3.64 -23.01
C GLN A 253 27.91 -3.86 -24.32
N ASN A 254 27.37 -2.77 -24.89
CA ASN A 254 26.69 -2.76 -26.20
C ASN A 254 25.40 -3.60 -26.32
N THR A 255 24.84 -4.06 -25.20
CA THR A 255 23.52 -4.70 -25.22
C THR A 255 22.45 -3.67 -25.59
N LEU A 256 21.66 -3.97 -26.63
CA LEU A 256 20.51 -3.15 -27.02
C LEU A 256 19.44 -3.23 -25.93
N MET A 257 18.98 -2.07 -25.47
CA MET A 257 17.94 -1.94 -24.46
C MET A 257 16.86 -0.99 -24.96
N GLU A 258 15.62 -1.27 -24.56
CA GLU A 258 14.51 -0.32 -24.73
C GLU A 258 14.27 0.42 -23.42
N GLU A 259 14.01 1.72 -23.51
CA GLU A 259 13.69 2.57 -22.37
C GLU A 259 12.32 3.22 -22.55
N ILE A 260 11.42 2.93 -21.60
CA ILE A 260 10.11 3.55 -21.48
C ILE A 260 10.17 4.51 -20.29
N VAL A 261 10.00 5.81 -20.55
CA VAL A 261 9.97 6.84 -19.52
C VAL A 261 8.51 7.25 -19.29
N LEU A 262 8.02 6.95 -18.10
CA LEU A 262 6.72 7.35 -17.57
C LEU A 262 6.89 8.66 -16.79
N SER A 263 6.04 9.64 -17.08
CA SER A 263 6.05 10.94 -16.38
C SER A 263 7.41 11.66 -16.43
N GLY A 264 8.10 11.55 -17.57
CA GLY A 264 9.32 12.30 -17.89
C GLY A 264 9.15 13.82 -17.86
N TRP A 265 10.27 14.54 -17.73
CA TRP A 265 10.33 16.01 -17.68
C TRP A 265 9.42 16.61 -16.61
N LYS A 266 9.73 16.34 -15.33
CA LYS A 266 8.97 16.87 -14.18
C LYS A 266 7.48 16.46 -14.23
N ASN A 267 7.20 15.21 -14.61
CA ASN A 267 5.84 14.66 -14.68
C ASN A 267 4.94 15.27 -15.75
N THR A 268 5.49 15.77 -16.86
CA THR A 268 4.69 16.43 -17.90
C THR A 268 4.58 15.64 -19.20
N ARG A 269 5.44 14.64 -19.45
CA ARG A 269 5.43 13.89 -20.71
C ARG A 269 5.85 12.44 -20.52
N ASN A 270 5.16 11.52 -21.19
CA ASN A 270 5.70 10.18 -21.41
C ASN A 270 6.62 10.23 -22.64
N ALA A 271 7.75 9.54 -22.59
CA ALA A 271 8.68 9.44 -23.71
C ALA A 271 9.18 8.00 -23.84
N VAL A 272 9.26 7.51 -25.07
CA VAL A 272 9.96 6.27 -25.38
C VAL A 272 11.26 6.67 -26.05
N ARG A 273 12.39 6.26 -25.48
CA ARG A 273 13.72 6.62 -26.01
C ARG A 273 14.33 5.41 -26.69
N HIS A 274 14.49 5.51 -28.01
CA HIS A 274 15.04 4.45 -28.84
C HIS A 274 16.55 4.65 -29.04
N GLY A 275 17.36 3.73 -28.52
CA GLY A 275 18.69 3.49 -29.08
C GLY A 275 18.54 2.64 -30.33
N THR A 276 18.50 3.27 -31.51
CA THR A 276 18.50 2.68 -32.87
C THR A 276 17.49 1.55 -33.14
N SER A 277 16.42 1.92 -33.88
CA SER A 277 15.56 1.06 -34.71
C SER A 277 14.57 0.12 -34.01
N PHE A 278 13.28 0.44 -34.12
CA PHE A 278 12.18 -0.50 -33.86
C PHE A 278 12.09 -1.49 -35.03
N ILE A 279 12.52 -2.72 -34.79
CA ILE A 279 12.04 -3.90 -35.50
C ILE A 279 11.46 -4.79 -34.40
N HIS A 280 10.26 -5.33 -34.63
CA HIS A 280 9.62 -6.28 -33.74
C HIS A 280 10.54 -7.50 -33.51
N TYR A 281 11.28 -7.53 -32.40
CA TYR A 281 12.16 -8.65 -32.07
C TYR A 281 11.51 -9.57 -31.04
N ARG A 282 11.45 -10.86 -31.38
CA ARG A 282 11.25 -11.94 -30.42
C ARG A 282 12.43 -11.94 -29.44
N GLY A 283 12.20 -11.85 -28.13
CA GLY A 283 13.19 -12.31 -27.15
C GLY A 283 13.57 -11.42 -25.97
N PHE A 284 12.85 -10.34 -25.65
CA PHE A 284 13.09 -9.65 -24.38
C PHE A 284 12.75 -10.56 -23.20
N ARG A 285 13.70 -10.67 -22.26
CA ARG A 285 13.59 -11.58 -21.12
C ARG A 285 13.69 -10.87 -19.79
N CYS A 286 14.07 -9.61 -19.72
CA CYS A 286 14.29 -8.96 -18.43
C CYS A 286 13.76 -7.53 -18.37
N ILE A 287 13.39 -7.09 -17.16
CA ILE A 287 12.90 -5.73 -16.87
C ILE A 287 13.70 -5.08 -15.74
N HIS A 288 13.96 -3.79 -15.85
CA HIS A 288 14.60 -2.95 -14.84
C HIS A 288 13.80 -1.66 -14.66
N TYR A 289 13.80 -1.09 -13.45
CA TYR A 289 13.16 0.19 -13.14
C TYR A 289 14.21 1.20 -12.66
N SER A 290 14.15 2.47 -13.04
CA SER A 290 15.03 3.49 -12.43
C SER A 290 14.36 4.84 -12.25
N GLY A 291 14.96 5.68 -11.39
CA GLY A 291 14.55 7.06 -11.19
C GLY A 291 15.67 8.03 -11.61
N THR A 292 15.30 9.11 -12.30
CA THR A 292 16.20 10.19 -12.74
C THR A 292 16.24 11.34 -11.72
N GLY A 293 16.64 11.04 -10.49
CA GLY A 293 16.86 12.09 -9.49
C GLY A 293 18.30 12.62 -9.53
N TYR A 294 18.53 13.84 -10.01
CA TYR A 294 19.77 14.59 -9.71
C TYR A 294 19.87 15.00 -8.22
N ASN A 295 18.80 14.78 -7.45
CA ASN A 295 18.71 15.05 -6.03
C ASN A 295 18.29 13.76 -5.30
N ASN A 296 18.85 13.56 -4.11
CA ASN A 296 18.76 12.39 -3.23
C ASN A 296 17.32 11.99 -2.80
N TYR A 297 16.45 11.60 -3.73
CA TYR A 297 15.09 11.16 -3.43
C TYR A 297 14.97 9.64 -3.50
N ARG A 298 14.31 9.06 -2.49
CA ARG A 298 14.01 7.64 -2.39
C ARG A 298 12.65 7.39 -3.05
N GLY A 299 12.62 6.56 -4.10
CA GLY A 299 11.41 6.09 -4.75
C GLY A 299 11.12 4.65 -4.35
N ILE A 300 9.86 4.35 -4.06
CA ILE A 300 9.38 2.98 -3.87
C ILE A 300 8.76 2.55 -5.20
N HIS A 301 9.27 1.51 -5.84
CA HIS A 301 8.71 1.00 -7.09
C HIS A 301 7.98 -0.32 -6.81
N SER A 302 6.66 -0.31 -6.93
CA SER A 302 5.82 -1.48 -6.67
C SER A 302 5.37 -2.10 -7.98
N ILE A 303 5.73 -3.37 -8.23
CA ILE A 303 5.20 -4.13 -9.34
C ILE A 303 3.93 -4.83 -8.84
N CYS A 304 2.78 -4.19 -9.07
CA CYS A 304 1.49 -4.76 -8.71
C CYS A 304 0.95 -5.60 -9.88
N SER A 305 0.67 -6.87 -9.65
CA SER A 305 -0.20 -7.67 -10.51
C SER A 305 -1.61 -7.70 -9.95
N ALA A 306 -2.61 -7.63 -10.83
CA ALA A 306 -3.98 -8.06 -10.55
C ALA A 306 -4.25 -9.32 -11.37
#